data_AF-A0A085GKD5-F1
#
_entry.id   AF-A0A085GKD5-F1
#
_cell.length_a   1.000
_cell.length_b   1.000
_cell.length_c   1.000
_cell.angle_alpha   90.00
_cell.angle_beta   90.00
_cell.angle_gamma   90.00
#
_symmetry.space_group_name_H-M   'P 1'
#
loop_
_entity.id
_entity.type
_entity.pdbx_description
1 polymer ?
#
loop_
_entity_poly.entity_id
_entity_poly.type
_entity_poly.pdbx_seq_one_letter_code
_entity_poly.pdbx_strand_id
1 'polypeptide(L)'
;MNTDSKQVQLGQFESHLQAQISQPLLESYGIRLVQVGTERLTLPAVTLNATVDRMRAERETIATERTAEGKRAAAEIRSAAERDARIVEAQAQVQAADIEAQSQVQAAEIYGKAYASSPELYSLLRQLDALSGVVNSSTRLVLRTDAAPFRLLVEGPKLDKTHE
;
A
#
# COMPACT_ATOMS: atom_id res chain seq x y z
N MET A 1 -30.19 -10.68 -29.37
CA MET A 1 -29.93 -11.18 -30.73
C MET A 1 -28.78 -12.16 -30.62
N ASN A 2 -29.01 -13.40 -31.04
CA ASN A 2 -27.97 -14.42 -31.02
C ASN A 2 -26.98 -14.10 -32.14
N THR A 3 -25.74 -13.77 -31.80
CA THR A 3 -24.66 -13.38 -32.73
C THR A 3 -23.82 -14.56 -33.22
N ASP A 4 -24.20 -15.79 -32.89
CA ASP A 4 -23.49 -16.99 -33.33
C ASP A 4 -24.05 -17.51 -34.66
N SER A 5 -23.26 -17.36 -35.73
CA SER A 5 -23.58 -17.78 -37.11
C SER A 5 -24.00 -19.25 -37.25
N LYS A 6 -23.61 -20.12 -36.30
CA LYS A 6 -23.96 -21.55 -36.33
C LYS A 6 -25.36 -21.86 -35.80
N GLN A 7 -26.03 -20.92 -35.15
CA GLN A 7 -27.37 -21.09 -34.56
C GLN A 7 -28.47 -20.43 -35.40
N VAL A 8 -28.13 -19.87 -36.56
CA VAL A 8 -29.07 -19.19 -37.45
C VAL A 8 -29.68 -20.21 -38.43
N GLN A 9 -30.91 -20.65 -38.14
CA GLN A 9 -31.64 -21.69 -38.89
C GLN A 9 -32.45 -21.14 -40.10
N LEU A 10 -32.01 -20.04 -40.72
CA LEU A 10 -32.78 -19.37 -41.80
C LEU A 10 -33.02 -20.30 -43.00
N GLY A 11 -32.03 -21.09 -43.42
CA GLY A 11 -32.18 -22.01 -44.55
C GLY A 11 -33.17 -23.15 -44.30
N GLN A 12 -33.30 -23.62 -43.05
CA GLN A 12 -34.29 -24.64 -42.68
C GLN A 12 -35.72 -24.06 -42.72
N PHE A 13 -35.88 -22.82 -42.25
CA PHE A 13 -37.15 -22.10 -42.29
C PHE A 13 -37.62 -21.84 -43.73
N GLU A 14 -36.72 -21.37 -44.60
CA GLU A 14 -37.03 -21.09 -46.02
C GLU A 14 -37.40 -22.36 -46.79
N SER A 15 -36.71 -23.47 -46.53
CA SER A 15 -37.03 -24.78 -47.11
C SER A 15 -38.42 -25.28 -46.68
N HIS A 16 -38.77 -25.07 -45.40
CA HIS A 16 -40.07 -25.45 -44.87
C HIS A 16 -41.21 -24.62 -45.48
N LEU A 17 -41.00 -23.31 -45.64
CA LEU A 17 -41.94 -22.42 -46.33
C LEU A 17 -42.12 -22.81 -47.79
N GLN A 18 -41.04 -23.10 -48.52
CA GLN A 18 -41.10 -23.53 -49.91
C GLN A 18 -41.95 -24.81 -50.08
N ALA A 19 -41.77 -25.79 -49.19
CA ALA A 19 -42.54 -27.04 -49.22
C ALA A 19 -44.05 -26.80 -48.96
N GLN A 20 -44.40 -25.90 -48.04
CA GLN A 20 -45.81 -25.61 -47.73
C GLN A 20 -46.54 -24.86 -48.86
N ILE A 21 -45.85 -23.94 -49.55
CA ILE A 21 -46.50 -23.04 -50.53
C ILE A 21 -46.46 -23.63 -51.95
N SER A 22 -45.46 -24.46 -52.26
CA SER A 22 -45.29 -25.05 -53.61
C SER A 22 -46.45 -25.94 -54.06
N GLN A 23 -46.98 -26.78 -53.16
CA GLN A 23 -48.11 -27.67 -53.47
C GLN A 23 -49.40 -26.92 -53.85
N PRO A 24 -49.94 -26.01 -53.01
CA PRO A 24 -51.16 -25.29 -53.34
C PRO A 24 -51.02 -24.36 -54.55
N LEU A 25 -49.82 -23.80 -54.82
CA LEU A 25 -49.57 -22.97 -56.01
C LEU A 25 -49.59 -23.78 -57.32
N LEU A 26 -49.05 -25.01 -57.29
CA LEU A 26 -49.07 -25.92 -58.44
C LEU A 26 -50.50 -26.36 -58.75
N GLU A 27 -51.26 -26.74 -57.73
CA GLU A 27 -52.64 -27.24 -57.90
C GLU A 27 -53.63 -26.15 -58.30
N SER A 28 -53.52 -24.94 -57.72
CA SER A 28 -54.50 -23.87 -57.97
C SER A 28 -54.16 -22.97 -59.15
N TYR A 29 -52.87 -22.79 -59.48
CA TYR A 29 -52.43 -21.80 -60.46
C TYR A 29 -51.47 -22.36 -61.53
N GLY A 30 -51.01 -23.61 -61.42
CA GLY A 30 -50.06 -24.21 -62.37
C GLY A 30 -48.65 -23.62 -62.32
N ILE A 31 -48.31 -22.87 -61.27
CA ILE A 31 -47.04 -22.15 -61.14
C ILE A 31 -46.02 -23.01 -60.38
N ARG A 32 -44.80 -23.14 -60.92
CA ARG A 32 -43.69 -23.83 -60.25
C ARG A 32 -42.81 -22.84 -59.47
N LEU A 33 -42.76 -23.01 -58.16
CA LEU A 33 -41.93 -22.23 -57.25
C LEU A 33 -40.46 -22.68 -57.32
N VAL A 34 -39.55 -21.81 -57.74
CA VAL A 34 -38.11 -22.13 -57.91
C VAL A 34 -37.31 -21.87 -56.62
N GLN A 35 -37.54 -20.74 -55.95
CA GLN A 35 -36.86 -20.36 -54.72
C GLN A 35 -37.71 -19.39 -53.88
N VAL A 36 -37.59 -19.49 -52.56
CA VAL A 36 -38.14 -18.52 -51.60
C VAL A 36 -36.97 -17.95 -50.80
N GLY A 37 -36.99 -16.65 -50.55
CA GLY A 37 -35.99 -15.98 -49.73
C GLY A 37 -36.61 -14.86 -48.90
N THR A 38 -36.03 -14.61 -47.74
CA THR A 38 -36.48 -13.53 -46.85
C THR A 38 -35.72 -12.24 -47.15
N GLU A 39 -36.40 -11.24 -47.71
CA GLU A 39 -35.75 -9.98 -48.11
C GLU A 39 -35.47 -9.05 -46.90
N ARG A 40 -36.36 -9.03 -45.91
CA ARG A 40 -36.20 -8.18 -44.72
C ARG A 40 -36.98 -8.70 -43.51
N LEU A 41 -36.28 -8.92 -42.40
CA LEU A 41 -36.86 -9.14 -41.08
C LEU A 41 -36.78 -7.84 -40.28
N THR A 42 -37.87 -7.07 -40.23
CA THR A 42 -37.96 -5.88 -39.37
C THR A 42 -38.62 -6.23 -38.05
N LEU A 43 -37.95 -5.91 -36.95
CA LEU A 43 -38.59 -5.88 -35.63
C LEU A 43 -39.36 -4.57 -35.44
N PRO A 44 -40.52 -4.57 -34.77
CA PRO A 44 -41.24 -3.35 -34.44
C PRO A 44 -40.34 -2.38 -33.64
N ALA A 45 -40.24 -1.12 -34.07
CA ALA A 45 -39.35 -0.13 -33.44
C ALA A 45 -39.63 0.05 -31.92
N VAL A 46 -40.88 -0.16 -31.50
CA VAL A 46 -41.33 -0.02 -30.10
C VAL A 46 -40.67 -1.06 -29.17
N THR A 47 -40.52 -2.32 -29.61
CA THR A 47 -39.89 -3.37 -28.78
C THR A 47 -38.37 -3.26 -28.77
N LEU A 48 -37.78 -2.65 -29.80
CA LEU A 48 -36.35 -2.40 -29.89
C LEU A 48 -35.90 -1.41 -28.80
N ASN A 49 -36.60 -0.30 -28.63
CA ASN A 49 -36.26 0.73 -27.64
C ASN A 49 -36.31 0.20 -26.20
N ALA A 50 -37.41 -0.46 -25.83
CA ALA A 50 -37.55 -1.08 -24.50
C ALA A 50 -36.45 -2.12 -24.20
N THR A 51 -36.03 -2.90 -25.20
CA THR A 51 -34.94 -3.87 -25.04
C THR A 51 -33.59 -3.16 -24.86
N VAL A 52 -33.32 -2.11 -25.63
CA VAL A 52 -32.08 -1.32 -25.52
C VAL A 52 -31.98 -0.64 -24.16
N ASP A 53 -33.07 -0.07 -23.66
CA ASP A 53 -33.09 0.58 -22.35
C ASP A 53 -32.90 -0.43 -21.22
N ARG A 54 -33.50 -1.62 -21.32
CA ARG A 54 -33.23 -2.73 -20.39
C ARG A 54 -31.76 -3.13 -20.38
N MET A 55 -31.14 -3.27 -21.57
CA MET A 55 -29.72 -3.62 -21.69
C MET A 55 -28.80 -2.53 -21.12
N ARG A 56 -29.16 -1.24 -21.28
CA ARG A 56 -28.41 -0.13 -20.67
C ARG A 56 -28.46 -0.20 -19.16
N ALA A 57 -29.65 -0.35 -18.59
CA ALA A 57 -29.82 -0.47 -17.13
C ALA A 57 -29.05 -1.68 -16.57
N GLU A 58 -29.11 -2.82 -17.25
CA GLU A 58 -28.38 -4.03 -16.84
C GLU A 58 -26.86 -3.82 -16.89
N ARG A 59 -26.34 -3.15 -17.94
CA ARG A 59 -24.91 -2.80 -18.01
C ARG A 59 -24.48 -1.81 -16.93
N GLU A 60 -25.32 -0.83 -16.61
CA GLU A 60 -25.03 0.14 -15.55
C GLU A 60 -24.94 -0.54 -14.18
N THR A 61 -25.86 -1.47 -13.91
CA THR A 61 -25.83 -2.29 -12.69
C THR A 61 -24.55 -3.12 -12.62
N ILE A 62 -24.19 -3.82 -13.70
CA ILE A 62 -22.95 -4.62 -13.75
C ILE A 62 -21.70 -3.73 -13.56
N ALA A 63 -21.66 -2.56 -14.18
CA ALA A 63 -20.55 -1.62 -14.03
C ALA A 63 -20.43 -1.11 -12.59
N THR A 64 -21.57 -0.81 -11.95
CA THR A 64 -21.63 -0.38 -10.56
C THR A 64 -21.15 -1.48 -9.61
N GLU A 65 -21.61 -2.70 -9.81
CA GLU A 65 -21.21 -3.88 -9.03
C GLU A 65 -19.70 -4.14 -9.15
N ARG A 66 -19.17 -4.18 -10.37
CA ARG A 66 -17.72 -4.32 -10.65
C ARG A 66 -16.91 -3.21 -9.98
N THR A 67 -17.41 -1.98 -10.00
CA THR A 67 -16.74 -0.83 -9.37
C THR A 67 -16.76 -0.94 -7.85
N ALA A 68 -17.87 -1.39 -7.26
CA ALA A 68 -17.98 -1.61 -5.83
C ALA A 68 -17.05 -2.73 -5.35
N GLU A 69 -16.99 -3.83 -6.09
CA GLU A 69 -16.08 -4.95 -5.81
C GLU A 69 -14.61 -4.52 -5.92
N GLY A 70 -14.24 -3.78 -6.96
CA GLY A 70 -12.89 -3.23 -7.10
C GLY A 70 -12.52 -2.28 -5.95
N LYS A 71 -13.44 -1.42 -5.52
CA LYS A 71 -13.23 -0.54 -4.36
C LYS A 71 -13.06 -1.32 -3.06
N ARG A 72 -13.85 -2.38 -2.87
CA ARG A 72 -13.75 -3.26 -1.71
C ARG A 72 -12.39 -3.95 -1.65
N ALA A 73 -11.98 -4.60 -2.74
CA ALA A 73 -10.69 -5.28 -2.81
C ALA A 73 -9.52 -4.31 -2.57
N ALA A 74 -9.58 -3.11 -3.15
CA ALA A 74 -8.58 -2.07 -2.93
C ALA A 74 -8.52 -1.61 -1.46
N ALA A 75 -9.67 -1.44 -0.80
CA ALA A 75 -9.73 -1.07 0.61
C ALA A 75 -9.17 -2.18 1.52
N GLU A 76 -9.48 -3.44 1.23
CA GLU A 76 -8.94 -4.59 1.97
C GLU A 76 -7.42 -4.69 1.84
N ILE A 77 -6.88 -4.58 0.61
CA ILE A 77 -5.43 -4.59 0.36
C ILE A 77 -4.75 -3.43 1.09
N ARG A 78 -5.32 -2.23 1.01
CA ARG A 78 -4.76 -1.04 1.66
C ARG A 78 -4.74 -1.20 3.19
N SER A 79 -5.84 -1.68 3.76
CA SER A 79 -5.94 -1.89 5.21
C SER A 79 -4.95 -2.95 5.71
N ALA A 80 -4.76 -4.03 4.93
CA ALA A 80 -3.75 -5.04 5.23
C ALA A 80 -2.33 -4.46 5.17
N ALA A 81 -2.00 -3.76 4.10
CA ALA A 81 -0.68 -3.13 3.94
C ALA A 81 -0.38 -2.12 5.06
N GLU A 82 -1.36 -1.29 5.45
CA GLU A 82 -1.20 -0.36 6.57
C GLU A 82 -1.01 -1.07 7.92
N ARG A 83 -1.67 -2.21 8.12
CA ARG A 83 -1.48 -3.03 9.32
C ARG A 83 -0.06 -3.59 9.35
N ASP A 84 0.40 -4.16 8.24
CA ASP A 84 1.72 -4.77 8.14
C ASP A 84 2.82 -3.72 8.32
N ALA A 85 2.67 -2.54 7.71
CA ALA A 85 3.57 -1.42 7.90
C ALA A 85 3.70 -1.04 9.38
N ARG A 86 2.57 -0.88 10.09
CA ARG A 86 2.58 -0.58 11.53
C ARG A 86 3.26 -1.66 12.37
N ILE A 87 3.06 -2.93 12.01
CA ILE A 87 3.73 -4.05 12.72
C ILE A 87 5.23 -3.98 12.51
N VAL A 88 5.70 -3.76 11.28
CA VAL A 88 7.12 -3.64 10.97
C VAL A 88 7.75 -2.44 11.66
N GLU A 89 7.09 -1.29 11.63
CA GLU A 89 7.56 -0.08 12.33
C GLU A 89 7.66 -0.31 13.83
N ALA A 90 6.63 -0.93 14.45
CA ALA A 90 6.65 -1.24 15.87
C ALA A 90 7.78 -2.23 16.22
N GLN A 91 7.99 -3.27 15.41
CA GLN A 91 9.09 -4.22 15.60
C GLN A 91 10.46 -3.53 15.47
N ALA A 92 10.63 -2.65 14.49
CA ALA A 92 11.86 -1.89 14.31
C ALA A 92 12.13 -0.95 15.50
N GLN A 93 11.09 -0.29 16.03
CA GLN A 93 11.22 0.56 17.22
C GLN A 93 11.63 -0.24 18.46
N VAL A 94 11.03 -1.41 18.69
CA VAL A 94 11.40 -2.29 19.80
C VAL A 94 12.86 -2.74 19.67
N GLN A 95 13.28 -3.18 18.48
CA GLN A 95 14.68 -3.58 18.24
C GLN A 95 15.65 -2.43 18.46
N ALA A 96 15.31 -1.23 18.00
CA ALA A 96 16.13 -0.04 18.22
C ALA A 96 16.26 0.29 19.72
N ALA A 97 15.14 0.27 20.46
CA ALA A 97 15.14 0.51 21.90
C ALA A 97 15.96 -0.54 22.67
N ASP A 98 15.90 -1.82 22.28
CA ASP A 98 16.69 -2.88 22.88
C ASP A 98 18.20 -2.67 22.64
N ILE A 99 18.60 -2.28 21.43
CA ILE A 99 20.00 -1.97 21.10
C ILE A 99 20.49 -0.77 21.90
N GLU A 100 19.69 0.30 21.99
CA GLU A 100 20.02 1.48 22.79
C GLU A 100 20.16 1.13 24.28
N ALA A 101 19.24 0.33 24.82
CA ALA A 101 19.30 -0.12 26.20
C ALA A 101 20.56 -0.95 26.47
N GLN A 102 20.90 -1.88 25.59
CA GLN A 102 22.14 -2.67 25.69
C GLN A 102 23.39 -1.78 25.61
N SER A 103 23.38 -0.80 24.72
CA SER A 103 24.49 0.16 24.59
C SER A 103 24.66 0.99 25.86
N GLN A 104 23.56 1.47 26.45
CA GLN A 104 23.59 2.22 27.71
C GLN A 104 24.12 1.37 28.87
N VAL A 105 23.71 0.11 28.98
CA VAL A 105 24.21 -0.82 29.99
C VAL A 105 25.72 -1.05 29.81
N GLN A 106 26.18 -1.35 28.60
CA GLN A 106 27.60 -1.55 28.32
C GLN A 106 28.43 -0.29 28.61
N ALA A 107 27.93 0.88 28.23
CA ALA A 107 28.59 2.15 28.53
C ALA A 107 28.68 2.38 30.05
N ALA A 108 27.60 2.17 30.78
CA ALA A 108 27.57 2.30 32.25
C ALA A 108 28.55 1.31 32.92
N GLU A 109 28.64 0.07 32.44
CA GLU A 109 29.62 -0.90 32.94
C GLU A 109 31.06 -0.46 32.70
N ILE A 110 31.37 0.05 31.51
CA ILE A 110 32.71 0.57 31.18
C ILE A 110 33.05 1.76 32.07
N TYR A 111 32.14 2.71 32.23
CA TYR A 111 32.33 3.85 33.14
C TYR A 111 32.48 3.40 34.59
N GLY A 112 31.70 2.42 35.03
CA GLY A 112 31.80 1.84 36.37
C GLY A 112 33.17 1.19 36.62
N LYS A 113 33.69 0.42 35.65
CA LYS A 113 35.03 -0.19 35.72
C LYS A 113 36.14 0.87 35.72
N ALA A 114 36.02 1.91 34.89
CA ALA A 114 36.97 3.01 34.85
C ALA A 114 36.99 3.80 36.17
N TYR A 115 35.81 4.10 36.73
CA TYR A 115 35.67 4.77 38.02
C TYR A 115 36.24 3.92 39.17
N ALA A 116 35.94 2.62 39.20
CA ALA A 116 36.47 1.70 40.21
C ALA A 116 37.99 1.57 40.19
N SER A 117 38.63 1.78 39.03
CA SER A 117 40.09 1.71 38.89
C SER A 117 40.79 2.91 39.53
N SER A 118 40.25 4.12 39.36
CA SER A 118 40.73 5.33 40.05
C SER A 118 39.66 6.44 40.03
N PRO A 119 38.90 6.63 41.13
CA PRO A 119 37.82 7.62 41.19
C PRO A 119 38.28 9.06 40.97
N GLU A 120 39.43 9.42 41.54
CA GLU A 120 39.97 10.79 41.49
C GLU A 120 40.47 11.14 40.09
N LEU A 121 41.21 10.23 39.45
CA LEU A 121 41.71 10.41 38.08
C LEU A 121 40.55 10.45 37.08
N TYR A 122 39.54 9.60 37.24
CA TYR A 122 38.36 9.60 36.38
C TYR A 122 37.59 10.92 36.47
N SER A 123 37.35 11.44 37.68
CA SER A 123 36.66 12.72 37.88
C SER A 123 37.42 13.89 37.26
N LEU A 124 38.75 13.90 37.38
CA LEU A 124 39.62 14.89 36.75
C LEU A 124 39.52 14.86 35.23
N LEU A 125 39.72 13.68 34.62
CA LEU A 125 39.67 13.52 33.17
C LEU A 125 38.29 13.88 32.60
N ARG A 126 37.20 13.50 33.29
CA ARG A 126 35.83 13.83 32.87
C ARG A 126 35.56 15.34 32.91
N GLN A 127 36.09 16.04 33.91
CA GLN A 127 35.97 17.50 34.02
C GLN A 127 36.79 18.21 32.94
N LEU A 128 37.99 17.71 32.62
CA LEU A 128 38.82 18.25 31.52
C LEU A 128 38.17 18.02 30.15
N ASP A 129 37.59 16.85 29.91
CA ASP A 129 36.81 16.57 28.68
C ASP A 129 35.62 17.52 28.55
N ALA A 130 34.88 17.72 29.63
CA ALA A 130 33.76 18.67 29.64
C ALA A 130 34.22 20.11 29.36
N LEU A 131 35.40 20.49 29.88
CA LEU A 131 36.02 21.78 29.59
C LEU A 131 36.36 21.92 28.10
N SER A 132 36.93 20.87 27.51
CA SER A 132 37.35 20.85 26.10
C SER A 132 36.17 21.03 25.13
N GLY A 133 34.99 20.48 25.46
CA GLY A 133 33.78 20.62 24.66
C GLY A 133 33.12 22.00 24.74
N VAL A 134 33.39 22.77 25.80
CA VAL A 134 32.81 24.11 26.01
C VAL A 134 33.72 25.22 25.47
N VAL A 135 35.03 24.99 25.40
CA VAL A 135 36.01 26.00 25.02
C VAL A 135 36.31 25.92 23.52
N ASN A 136 35.62 26.74 22.73
CA ASN A 136 35.93 27.00 21.31
C ASN A 136 36.77 28.29 21.15
N SER A 137 37.47 28.42 20.03
CA SER A 137 38.40 29.53 19.71
C SER A 137 37.79 30.94 19.74
N SER A 138 36.46 31.05 19.78
CA SER A 138 35.70 32.32 19.81
C SER A 138 35.03 32.62 21.16
N THR A 139 35.13 31.73 22.15
CA THR A 139 34.36 31.83 23.40
C THR A 139 35.09 32.70 24.43
N ARG A 140 34.55 33.88 24.73
CA ARG A 140 34.91 34.67 25.93
C ARG A 140 33.97 34.29 27.07
N LEU A 141 34.48 33.53 28.02
CA LEU A 141 33.71 32.98 29.15
C LEU A 141 34.05 33.76 30.43
N VAL A 142 33.06 34.40 31.05
CA VAL A 142 33.20 35.05 32.36
C VAL A 142 32.46 34.19 33.38
N LEU A 143 33.21 33.50 34.23
CA LEU A 143 32.67 32.54 35.19
C LEU A 143 33.24 32.77 36.59
N ARG A 144 32.47 32.37 37.59
CA ARG A 144 32.95 32.25 38.96
C ARG A 144 33.87 31.04 39.08
N THR A 145 34.99 31.21 39.78
CA THR A 145 36.03 30.20 40.00
C THR A 145 35.61 29.03 40.91
N ASP A 146 34.40 29.06 41.47
CA ASP A 146 33.89 28.07 42.42
C ASP A 146 32.92 27.03 41.81
N ALA A 147 32.54 27.15 40.54
CA ALA A 147 31.63 26.23 39.86
C ALA A 147 32.37 25.08 39.15
N ALA A 148 31.81 23.86 39.19
CA ALA A 148 32.29 22.73 38.37
C ALA A 148 32.03 22.99 36.87
N PRO A 149 32.94 22.63 35.95
CA PRO A 149 34.21 21.91 36.12
C PRO A 149 35.45 22.80 36.39
N PHE A 150 35.29 24.11 36.57
CA PHE A 150 36.42 25.08 36.57
C PHE A 150 37.17 25.18 37.89
N ARG A 151 36.60 24.67 39.00
CA ARG A 151 37.25 24.60 40.33
C ARG A 151 38.66 23.97 40.28
N LEU A 152 38.87 23.01 39.38
CA LEU A 152 40.13 22.28 39.22
C LEU A 152 41.28 23.15 38.65
N LEU A 153 40.96 24.23 37.93
CA LEU A 153 41.95 25.19 37.43
C LEU A 153 42.52 26.08 38.55
N VAL A 154 41.88 26.11 39.72
CA VAL A 154 42.25 26.97 40.86
C VAL A 154 42.84 26.14 42.01
N GLU A 155 42.25 24.99 42.34
CA GLU A 155 42.67 24.19 43.50
C GLU A 155 43.78 23.16 43.20
N GLY A 156 44.00 22.80 41.92
CA GLY A 156 44.96 21.77 41.52
C GLY A 156 44.58 20.36 42.03
N PRO A 157 45.18 19.28 41.47
CA PRO A 157 44.93 17.93 41.95
C PRO A 157 45.53 17.76 43.37
N LYS A 158 44.72 17.30 44.33
CA LYS A 158 45.23 16.88 45.64
C LYS A 158 45.90 15.52 45.47
N LEU A 159 47.23 15.52 45.42
CA LEU A 159 48.03 14.31 45.45
C LEU A 159 47.97 13.75 46.88
N ASP A 160 47.33 12.59 47.05
CA ASP A 160 47.40 11.85 48.31
C ASP A 160 48.86 11.43 48.57
N LYS A 161 49.42 11.87 49.70
CA LYS A 161 50.82 11.63 50.09
C LYS A 161 50.97 10.35 50.92
N THR A 162 50.12 9.35 50.72
CA THR A 162 50.06 8.16 51.61
C THR A 162 50.78 6.92 51.05
N HIS A 163 51.66 7.08 50.07
CA HIS A 163 52.60 6.02 49.69
C HIS A 163 54.03 6.57 49.62
N GLU A 164 54.70 6.52 50.77
CA GLU A 164 56.17 6.50 50.90
C GLU A 164 56.57 5.13 51.46
#